data_AF-A0A9P8KPQ6-F1
#
_entry.id   AF-A0A9P8KPQ6-F1
#
_cell.length_a   1.000
_cell.length_b   1.000
_cell.length_c   1.000
_cell.angle_alpha   90.00
_cell.angle_beta   90.00
_cell.angle_gamma   90.00
#
_symmetry.space_group_name_H-M   'P 1'
#
loop_
_entity.id
_entity.type
_entity.pdbx_description
1 polymer ?
#
loop_
_entity_poly.entity_id
_entity_poly.type
_entity_poly.pdbx_seq_one_letter_code
_entity_poly.pdbx_strand_id
1 'polypeptide(L)'
;MPSFIFLMKANVMAEAPPAEIPPEVFESMCKYNEELNDAGILLDAQGLRPTSVDSYRLTYSTDNPPEVIPGPFNVATETHICGWWIVQTKDAEQALSWAKKIPMQSGEIVVRRIGCVEELGDGFTKELREREAKLRIQVAKRVLELAQKDNGSI
;
A
#
# COMPACT_ATOMS: atom_id res chain seq x y z
N MET A 1 16.97 -8.48 -3.62
CA MET A 1 15.62 -9.04 -3.82
C MET A 1 14.71 -7.89 -4.23
N PRO A 2 14.01 -7.96 -5.37
CA PRO A 2 13.05 -6.94 -5.78
C PRO A 2 11.91 -6.77 -4.77
N SER A 3 11.39 -5.55 -4.68
CA SER A 3 10.16 -5.29 -3.91
C SER A 3 8.96 -5.26 -4.85
N PHE A 4 7.83 -5.75 -4.37
CA PHE A 4 6.55 -5.75 -5.06
C PHE A 4 5.50 -5.08 -4.18
N ILE A 5 4.55 -4.41 -4.82
CA ILE A 5 3.35 -3.88 -4.19
C ILE A 5 2.15 -4.68 -4.67
N PHE A 6 1.28 -5.05 -3.73
CA PHE A 6 -0.02 -5.65 -3.99
C PHE A 6 -1.06 -4.59 -3.68
N LEU A 7 -1.70 -4.03 -4.72
CA LEU A 7 -2.69 -2.97 -4.57
C LEU A 7 -4.09 -3.58 -4.57
N MET A 8 -4.82 -3.41 -3.48
CA MET A 8 -6.18 -3.92 -3.34
C MET A 8 -7.19 -2.93 -3.91
N LYS A 9 -7.96 -3.37 -4.90
CA LYS A 9 -9.07 -2.57 -5.43
C LYS A 9 -10.24 -2.57 -4.44
N ALA A 10 -10.83 -1.39 -4.27
CA ALA A 10 -12.00 -1.21 -3.43
C ALA A 10 -13.20 -1.98 -4.01
N ASN A 11 -14.01 -2.53 -3.10
CA ASN A 11 -15.31 -3.12 -3.37
C ASN A 11 -16.33 -2.55 -2.35
N VAL A 12 -17.59 -2.98 -2.42
CA VAL A 12 -18.64 -2.49 -1.52
C VAL A 12 -18.28 -2.70 -0.04
N MET A 13 -17.64 -3.82 0.30
CA MET A 13 -17.24 -4.12 1.68
C MET A 13 -16.14 -3.17 2.18
N ALA A 14 -15.21 -2.75 1.30
CA ALA A 14 -14.13 -1.83 1.66
C ALA A 14 -14.63 -0.40 1.95
N GLU A 15 -15.78 -0.02 1.39
CA GLU A 15 -16.43 1.26 1.66
C GLU A 15 -17.45 1.20 2.82
N ALA A 16 -17.68 0.01 3.38
CA ALA A 16 -18.56 -0.16 4.53
C ALA A 16 -17.90 0.39 5.81
N PRO A 17 -18.68 0.86 6.80
CA PRO A 17 -18.16 1.20 8.10
C PRO A 17 -17.36 0.02 8.70
N PRO A 18 -16.15 0.24 9.28
CA PRO A 18 -15.34 -0.87 9.78
C PRO A 18 -16.02 -1.76 10.83
N ALA A 19 -16.97 -1.21 11.59
CA ALA A 19 -17.75 -1.94 12.59
C ALA A 19 -18.70 -3.01 11.99
N GLU A 20 -18.96 -2.94 10.68
CA GLU A 20 -19.85 -3.87 9.97
C GLU A 20 -19.07 -5.01 9.29
N ILE A 21 -17.73 -4.98 9.31
CA ILE A 21 -16.90 -6.04 8.75
C ILE A 21 -16.83 -7.20 9.76
N PRO A 22 -17.12 -8.46 9.36
CA PRO A 22 -17.07 -9.60 10.25
C PRO A 22 -15.67 -9.84 10.86
N PRO A 23 -15.55 -10.17 12.16
CA PRO A 23 -14.27 -10.44 12.83
C PRO A 23 -13.38 -11.47 12.10
N GLU A 24 -13.98 -12.47 11.48
CA GLU A 24 -13.28 -13.56 10.77
C GLU A 24 -12.47 -13.06 9.57
N VAL A 25 -12.92 -11.95 8.95
CA VAL A 25 -12.18 -11.29 7.86
C VAL A 25 -10.90 -10.67 8.42
N PHE A 26 -10.97 -10.01 9.58
CA PHE A 26 -9.80 -9.42 10.23
C PHE A 26 -8.83 -10.51 10.70
N GLU A 27 -9.32 -11.59 11.32
CA GLU A 27 -8.49 -12.70 11.76
C GLU A 27 -7.73 -13.35 10.58
N SER A 28 -8.42 -13.59 9.47
CA SER A 28 -7.80 -14.15 8.27
C SER A 28 -6.72 -13.23 7.70
N MET A 29 -6.97 -11.92 7.67
CA MET A 29 -5.99 -10.93 7.21
C MET A 29 -4.79 -10.80 8.15
N CYS A 30 -5.01 -10.82 9.47
CA CYS A 30 -3.96 -10.83 10.48
C CYS A 30 -3.04 -12.04 10.30
N LYS A 31 -3.62 -13.24 10.19
CA LYS A 31 -2.87 -14.47 9.97
C LYS A 31 -2.04 -14.41 8.68
N TYR A 32 -2.61 -13.89 7.59
CA TYR A 32 -1.87 -13.74 6.34
C TYR A 32 -0.68 -12.77 6.49
N ASN A 33 -0.85 -11.66 7.23
CA ASN A 33 0.25 -10.73 7.51
C ASN A 33 1.35 -11.37 8.37
N GLU A 34 0.97 -12.17 9.38
CA GLU A 34 1.91 -12.95 10.20
C GLU A 34 2.72 -13.92 9.34
N GLU A 35 2.07 -14.66 8.43
CA GLU A 35 2.76 -15.57 7.50
C GLU A 35 3.77 -14.85 6.60
N LEU A 36 3.45 -13.64 6.12
CA LEU A 36 4.38 -12.82 5.33
C LEU A 36 5.55 -12.29 6.18
N ASN A 37 5.27 -11.90 7.42
CA ASN A 37 6.28 -11.42 8.37
C ASN A 37 7.23 -12.54 8.79
N ASP A 38 6.71 -13.71 9.13
CA ASP A 38 7.50 -14.89 9.54
C ASP A 38 8.38 -15.41 8.39
N ALA A 39 7.91 -15.26 7.14
CA ALA A 39 8.71 -15.50 5.95
C ALA A 39 9.80 -14.42 5.72
N GLY A 40 9.81 -13.33 6.49
CA GLY A 40 10.77 -12.23 6.41
C GLY A 40 10.60 -11.36 5.16
N ILE A 41 9.43 -11.38 4.52
CA ILE A 41 9.20 -10.68 3.25
C ILE A 41 8.28 -9.48 3.37
N LEU A 42 7.53 -9.32 4.46
CA LEU A 42 6.64 -8.18 4.66
C LEU A 42 7.46 -6.91 4.96
N LEU A 43 7.25 -5.86 4.16
CA LEU A 43 7.84 -4.53 4.40
C LEU A 43 6.82 -3.53 4.94
N ASP A 44 5.58 -3.60 4.47
CA ASP A 44 4.47 -2.75 4.91
C ASP A 44 3.13 -3.40 4.52
N ALA A 45 2.07 -3.15 5.29
CA ALA A 45 0.71 -3.55 4.96
C ALA A 45 -0.29 -2.64 5.66
N GLN A 46 -1.22 -2.06 4.92
CA GLN A 46 -2.23 -1.17 5.48
C GLN A 46 -3.56 -1.28 4.74
N GLY A 47 -4.64 -1.21 5.51
CA GLY A 47 -5.98 -0.91 5.01
C GLY A 47 -6.24 0.59 5.02
N LEU A 48 -6.95 1.09 4.02
CA LEU A 48 -7.42 2.47 3.98
C LEU A 48 -8.80 2.58 4.61
N ARG A 49 -9.11 3.77 5.15
CA ARG A 49 -10.47 4.11 5.55
C ARG A 49 -11.39 4.18 4.33
N PRO A 50 -12.71 3.96 4.49
CA PRO A 50 -13.69 4.26 3.45
C PRO A 50 -13.51 5.68 2.91
N THR A 51 -13.79 5.86 1.62
CA THR A 51 -13.66 7.15 0.93
C THR A 51 -14.65 8.21 1.43
N SER A 52 -15.65 7.82 2.22
CA SER A 52 -16.51 8.74 2.96
C SER A 52 -15.80 9.49 4.10
N VAL A 53 -14.57 9.10 4.46
CA VAL A 53 -13.77 9.70 5.55
C VAL A 53 -12.46 10.25 4.99
N ASP A 54 -12.27 11.56 5.09
CA ASP A 54 -11.01 12.26 4.79
C ASP A 54 -10.33 11.87 3.46
N SER A 55 -11.14 11.64 2.41
CA SER A 55 -10.64 11.24 1.10
C SER A 55 -10.87 12.31 0.04
N TYR A 56 -9.89 12.46 -0.85
CA TYR A 56 -9.88 13.45 -1.92
C TYR A 56 -9.17 12.89 -3.15
N ARG A 57 -9.72 13.16 -4.34
CA ARG A 57 -9.08 12.91 -5.63
C ARG A 57 -8.63 14.24 -6.20
N LEU A 58 -7.39 14.30 -6.66
CA LEU A 58 -6.84 15.47 -7.34
C LEU A 58 -6.72 15.20 -8.83
N THR A 59 -7.25 16.11 -9.65
CA THR A 59 -7.05 16.14 -11.11
C THR A 59 -6.14 17.32 -11.46
N TYR A 60 -5.24 17.12 -12.42
CA TYR A 60 -4.22 18.11 -12.78
C TYR A 60 -4.39 18.51 -14.24
N SER A 61 -4.24 19.80 -14.52
CA SER A 61 -4.11 20.33 -15.88
C SER A 61 -2.90 21.26 -15.96
N THR A 62 -2.47 21.59 -17.17
CA THR A 62 -1.29 22.45 -17.40
C THR A 62 -1.51 23.88 -16.87
N ASP A 63 -2.72 24.41 -17.04
CA ASP A 63 -2.99 25.85 -16.89
C ASP A 63 -3.72 26.20 -15.59
N ASN A 64 -4.22 25.20 -14.85
CA ASN A 64 -4.99 25.43 -13.63
C ASN A 64 -4.36 24.72 -12.42
N PRO A 65 -4.55 25.27 -11.21
CA PRO A 65 -4.29 24.53 -9.98
C PRO A 65 -5.03 23.18 -9.95
N PRO A 66 -4.54 22.19 -9.18
CA PRO A 66 -5.22 20.90 -9.07
C PRO A 66 -6.65 21.07 -8.57
N GLU A 67 -7.60 20.49 -9.30
CA GLU A 67 -8.98 20.41 -8.84
C GLU A 67 -9.08 19.30 -7.79
N VAL A 68 -9.80 19.58 -6.70
CA VAL A 68 -9.96 18.67 -5.56
C VAL A 68 -11.40 18.17 -5.53
N ILE A 69 -11.56 16.86 -5.64
CA ILE A 69 -12.85 16.17 -5.62
C ILE A 69 -12.93 15.37 -4.32
N PRO A 70 -13.73 15.77 -3.32
CA PRO A 70 -13.89 14.99 -2.10
C PRO A 70 -14.63 13.68 -2.40
N GLY A 71 -14.37 12.66 -1.58
CA GLY A 71 -15.17 11.43 -1.61
C GLY A 71 -16.60 11.62 -1.08
N PRO A 72 -17.40 10.55 -1.03
CA PRO A 72 -17.04 9.17 -1.37
C PRO A 72 -16.94 8.92 -2.88
N PHE A 73 -16.14 7.93 -3.27
CA PHE A 73 -16.03 7.48 -4.67
C PHE A 73 -16.97 6.31 -4.93
N ASN A 74 -17.59 6.29 -6.10
CA ASN A 74 -18.54 5.24 -6.45
C ASN A 74 -17.82 3.99 -6.96
N VAL A 75 -17.70 2.94 -6.12
CA VAL A 75 -17.07 1.65 -6.47
C VAL A 75 -17.67 0.95 -7.68
N ALA A 76 -18.92 1.26 -8.07
CA ALA A 76 -19.56 0.65 -9.24
C ALA A 76 -19.17 1.32 -10.56
N THR A 77 -18.70 2.57 -10.52
CA THR A 77 -18.35 3.36 -11.72
C THR A 77 -16.90 3.81 -11.73
N GLU A 78 -16.21 3.70 -10.59
CA GLU A 78 -14.87 4.22 -10.37
C GLU A 78 -14.01 3.16 -9.68
N THR A 79 -12.78 3.01 -10.17
CA THR A 79 -11.81 2.10 -9.56
C THR A 79 -10.85 2.89 -8.68
N HIS A 80 -10.80 2.55 -7.40
CA HIS A 80 -9.82 3.09 -6.45
C HIS A 80 -9.22 2.00 -5.56
N ILE A 81 -8.22 2.39 -4.77
CA ILE A 81 -7.46 1.49 -3.89
C ILE A 81 -8.00 1.61 -2.47
N CYS A 82 -8.14 0.48 -1.77
CA CYS A 82 -8.56 0.43 -0.37
C CYS A 82 -7.52 -0.20 0.56
N GLY A 83 -6.34 -0.55 0.05
CA GLY A 83 -5.26 -1.10 0.86
C GLY A 83 -4.09 -1.58 0.02
N TRP A 84 -3.00 -1.92 0.69
CA TRP A 84 -1.82 -2.47 0.04
C TRP A 84 -1.02 -3.41 0.94
N TRP A 85 -0.17 -4.19 0.29
CA TRP A 85 1.01 -4.81 0.88
C TRP A 85 2.24 -4.41 0.08
N ILE A 86 3.36 -4.17 0.75
CA ILE A 86 4.69 -4.10 0.15
C ILE A 86 5.48 -5.30 0.66
N VAL A 87 5.99 -6.10 -0.27
CA VAL A 87 6.78 -7.30 0.05
C VAL A 87 8.10 -7.31 -0.70
N GLN A 88 9.12 -7.93 -0.12
CA GLN A 88 10.40 -8.19 -0.77
C GLN A 88 10.52 -9.69 -1.08
N THR A 89 10.55 -10.03 -2.36
CA THR A 89 10.61 -11.43 -2.81
C THR A 89 11.83 -11.66 -3.70
N LYS A 90 12.18 -12.92 -3.91
CA LYS A 90 13.23 -13.36 -4.83
C LYS A 90 12.96 -12.86 -6.26
N ASP A 91 11.73 -13.03 -6.73
CA ASP A 91 11.29 -12.74 -8.09
C ASP A 91 9.76 -12.51 -8.15
N ALA A 92 9.25 -12.26 -9.36
CA ALA A 92 7.83 -12.02 -9.62
C ALA A 92 6.96 -13.27 -9.43
N GLU A 93 7.52 -14.47 -9.66
CA GLU A 93 6.80 -15.73 -9.48
C GLU A 93 6.52 -15.97 -8.00
N GLN A 94 7.52 -15.73 -7.14
CA GLN A 94 7.33 -15.77 -5.70
C GLN A 94 6.32 -14.72 -5.23
N ALA A 95 6.41 -13.48 -5.73
CA ALA A 95 5.44 -12.43 -5.40
C ALA A 95 4.01 -12.85 -5.77
N LEU A 96 3.82 -13.40 -6.97
CA LEU A 96 2.52 -13.89 -7.43
C LEU A 96 2.01 -15.05 -6.57
N SER A 97 2.89 -15.96 -6.14
CA SER A 97 2.50 -17.07 -5.27
C SER A 97 1.97 -16.60 -3.91
N TRP A 98 2.53 -15.52 -3.35
CA TRP A 98 2.03 -14.90 -2.14
C TRP A 98 0.73 -14.14 -2.38
N ALA A 99 0.65 -13.34 -3.45
CA ALA A 99 -0.57 -12.62 -3.79
C ALA A 99 -1.79 -13.54 -3.96
N LYS A 100 -1.61 -14.77 -4.48
CA LYS A 100 -2.67 -15.78 -4.60
C LYS A 100 -3.19 -16.32 -3.26
N LYS A 101 -2.46 -16.12 -2.16
CA LYS A 101 -2.85 -16.54 -0.81
C LYS A 101 -3.62 -15.46 -0.04
N ILE A 102 -3.75 -14.24 -0.59
CA ILE A 102 -4.51 -13.16 0.05
C ILE A 102 -5.93 -13.69 0.36
N PRO A 103 -6.41 -13.60 1.62
CA PRO A 103 -7.68 -14.19 2.02
C PRO A 103 -8.90 -13.35 1.59
N MET A 104 -8.98 -13.02 0.30
CA MET A 104 -10.11 -12.31 -0.31
C MET A 104 -11.02 -13.28 -1.04
N GLN A 105 -12.33 -13.20 -0.76
CA GLN A 105 -13.34 -14.02 -1.44
C GLN A 105 -13.67 -13.50 -2.85
N SER A 106 -13.64 -12.17 -3.03
CA SER A 106 -13.89 -11.50 -4.30
C SER A 106 -13.16 -10.15 -4.35
N GLY A 107 -12.86 -9.68 -5.55
CA GLY A 107 -12.15 -8.42 -5.78
C GLY A 107 -10.98 -8.57 -6.74
N GLU A 108 -10.12 -7.55 -6.77
CA GLU A 108 -8.96 -7.50 -7.65
C GLU A 108 -7.73 -7.03 -6.87
N ILE A 109 -6.61 -7.72 -7.08
CA ILE A 109 -5.28 -7.32 -6.60
C ILE A 109 -4.40 -7.02 -7.81
N VAL A 110 -3.82 -5.83 -7.82
CA VAL A 110 -2.81 -5.46 -8.82
C VAL A 110 -1.42 -5.67 -8.22
N VAL A 111 -0.71 -6.68 -8.72
CA VAL A 111 0.68 -6.97 -8.34
C VAL A 111 1.64 -6.24 -9.26
N ARG A 112 2.53 -5.41 -8.70
CA ARG A 112 3.53 -4.67 -9.48
C ARG A 112 4.88 -4.67 -8.79
N ARG A 113 5.94 -4.70 -9.59
CA ARG A 113 7.31 -4.45 -9.09
C ARG A 113 7.47 -2.97 -8.76
N ILE A 114 8.09 -2.68 -7.62
CA ILE A 114 8.54 -1.34 -7.24
C ILE A 114 9.87 -1.07 -7.95
N GLY A 115 9.98 0.06 -8.65
CA GLY A 115 11.19 0.44 -9.37
C GLY A 115 12.36 0.77 -8.45
N CYS A 116 13.58 0.53 -8.93
CA CYS A 116 14.82 0.82 -8.20
C CYS A 116 15.54 2.05 -8.76
N VAL A 117 16.28 2.78 -7.92
CA VAL A 117 16.99 4.01 -8.36
C VAL A 117 18.09 3.72 -9.39
N GLU A 118 18.61 2.50 -9.37
CA GLU A 118 19.58 1.94 -10.31
C GLU A 118 18.98 1.77 -11.72
N GLU A 119 17.65 1.66 -11.83
CA GLU A 119 16.93 1.46 -13.10
C GLU A 119 16.58 2.79 -13.79
N LEU A 120 16.80 3.94 -13.13
CA LEU A 120 16.39 5.27 -13.61
C LEU A 120 17.34 5.91 -14.63
N GLY A 121 18.44 5.23 -14.97
CA GLY A 121 19.42 5.69 -15.97
C GLY A 121 20.17 6.97 -15.57
N ASP A 122 20.80 7.62 -16.55
CA ASP A 122 21.73 8.75 -16.34
C ASP A 122 21.03 10.07 -15.97
N GLY A 123 19.74 10.21 -16.29
CA GLY A 123 18.94 11.38 -15.91
C GLY A 123 18.74 11.51 -14.40
N PHE A 124 18.88 10.40 -13.67
CA PHE A 124 18.90 10.41 -12.21
C PHE A 124 20.35 10.54 -11.73
N THR A 125 20.83 11.79 -11.67
CA THR A 125 22.23 12.11 -11.40
C THR A 125 22.73 11.52 -10.07
N LYS A 126 24.06 11.48 -9.89
CA LYS A 126 24.67 11.01 -8.65
C LYS A 126 24.18 11.79 -7.43
N GLU A 127 24.05 13.10 -7.55
CA GLU A 127 23.57 14.00 -6.50
C GLU A 127 22.12 13.69 -6.13
N LEU A 128 21.26 13.41 -7.12
CA LEU A 128 19.88 13.00 -6.89
C LEU A 128 19.80 11.63 -6.19
N ARG A 129 20.65 10.67 -6.58
CA ARG A 129 20.76 9.36 -5.92
C ARG A 129 21.16 9.48 -4.46
N GLU A 130 22.17 10.29 -4.15
CA GLU A 130 22.63 10.50 -2.77
C GLU A 130 21.56 11.19 -1.91
N ARG A 131 20.85 12.18 -2.47
CA ARG A 131 19.75 12.86 -1.77
C ARG A 131 18.59 11.92 -1.48
N GLU A 132 18.19 11.12 -2.46
CA GLU A 132 17.12 10.12 -2.32
C GLU A 132 17.48 9.03 -1.31
N ALA A 133 18.72 8.54 -1.33
CA ALA A 133 19.21 7.55 -0.37
C ALA A 133 19.16 8.09 1.08
N LYS A 134 19.58 9.34 1.29
CA LYS A 134 19.48 10.01 2.61
C LYS A 134 18.02 10.15 3.05
N LEU A 135 17.13 10.55 2.14
CA LEU A 135 15.70 10.70 2.44
C LEU A 135 15.08 9.37 2.87
N ARG A 136 15.37 8.26 2.17
CA ARG A 136 14.87 6.92 2.52
C ARG A 136 15.27 6.50 3.93
N ILE A 137 16.53 6.75 4.32
CA ILE A 137 17.00 6.46 5.68
C ILE A 137 16.24 7.30 6.72
N GLN A 138 16.03 8.59 6.45
CA GLN A 138 15.30 9.47 7.36
C GLN A 138 13.83 9.04 7.52
N VAL A 139 13.17 8.65 6.43
CA VAL A 139 11.79 8.14 6.46
C VAL A 139 11.72 6.84 7.26
N ALA A 140 12.63 5.89 7.03
CA ALA A 140 12.67 4.64 7.78
C ALA A 140 12.86 4.86 9.30
N LYS A 141 13.74 5.81 9.68
CA LYS A 141 13.91 6.21 11.09
C LYS A 141 12.63 6.77 11.67
N ARG A 142 11.93 7.65 10.95
CA ARG A 142 10.66 8.23 11.40
C ARG A 142 9.58 7.16 11.60
N VAL A 143 9.49 6.18 10.69
CA VAL A 143 8.55 5.06 10.83
C VAL A 143 8.85 4.25 12.09
N LEU A 144 10.13 3.94 12.34
CA LEU A 144 10.55 3.25 13.57
C LEU A 144 10.18 4.04 14.83
N GLU A 145 10.45 5.34 14.85
CA GLU A 145 10.12 6.22 15.98
C GLU A 145 8.60 6.28 16.26
N LEU A 146 7.77 6.28 15.22
CA LEU A 146 6.31 6.25 15.36
C LEU A 146 5.83 4.91 15.92
N ALA A 147 6.31 3.79 15.35
CA ALA A 147 5.94 2.46 15.84
C ALA A 147 6.31 2.25 17.32
N GLN A 148 7.43 2.82 17.77
CA GLN A 148 7.84 2.77 19.17
C GLN A 148 6.94 3.62 20.08
N LYS A 149 6.42 4.75 19.60
CA LYS A 149 5.49 5.60 20.37
C LYS A 149 4.11 4.97 20.52
N ASP A 150 3.61 4.37 19.45
CA ASP A 150 2.28 3.74 19.44
C ASP A 150 2.27 2.53 20.38
N ASN A 151 3.35 1.72 20.40
CA ASN A 151 3.52 0.61 21.34
C ASN A 151 3.73 1.05 22.81
N GLY A 152 4.08 2.31 23.06
CA GLY A 152 4.24 2.88 24.40
C GLY A 152 2.99 3.59 24.94
N SER A 153 1.91 3.64 24.14
CA SER A 153 0.66 4.36 24.46
C SER A 153 -0.51 3.43 24.81
N ILE A 154 -0.24 2.14 25.02
CA ILE A 154 -1.19 1.10 25.45
C ILE A 154 -0.99 0.79 26.93
#